data_AF-A0A1G1F464-F1
#
_entry.id   AF-A0A1G1F464-F1
#
_cell.length_a   1.000
_cell.length_b   1.000
_cell.length_c   1.000
_cell.angle_alpha   90.00
_cell.angle_beta   90.00
_cell.angle_gamma   90.00
#
_symmetry.space_group_name_H-M   'P 1'
#
loop_
_entity.id
_entity.type
_entity.pdbx_description
1 polymer ?
#
loop_
_entity_poly.entity_id
_entity_poly.type
_entity_poly.pdbx_seq_one_letter_code
_entity_poly.pdbx_strand_id
1 'polypeptide(L)' 'MWKCTVCGYVYDDAKEGTKFEDLPDDWKCPVCNAPKEAFVKM' A
#
# COMPACT_ATOMS: atom_id res chain seq x y z
N MET A 1 3.50 5.35 -6.60
CA MET A 1 2.85 5.72 -5.32
C MET A 1 1.44 5.16 -5.25
N TRP A 2 1.07 4.60 -4.10
CA TRP A 2 -0.24 4.02 -3.83
C TRP A 2 -0.81 4.64 -2.56
N LYS A 3 -2.10 4.94 -2.54
CA LYS A 3 -2.74 5.51 -1.35
C LYS A 3 -3.84 4.59 -0.83
N CYS A 4 -3.78 4.29 0.45
CA CYS A 4 -4.83 3.61 1.16
C CYS A 4 -6.08 4.51 1.22
N THR A 5 -7.20 4.01 0.72
CA THR A 5 -8.48 4.72 0.74
C THR A 5 -9.13 4.76 2.12
N VAL A 6 -8.69 3.88 3.04
CA VAL A 6 -9.25 3.75 4.39
C VAL A 6 -8.66 4.78 5.36
N CYS A 7 -7.33 4.83 5.46
CA CYS A 7 -6.63 5.70 6.41
C CYS A 7 -5.83 6.84 5.76
N GLY A 8 -5.67 6.81 4.44
CA GLY A 8 -4.86 7.78 3.71
C GLY A 8 -3.36 7.51 3.69
N TYR A 9 -2.88 6.38 4.22
CA TYR A 9 -1.46 5.99 4.15
C TYR A 9 -0.97 5.96 2.70
N VAL A 10 0.20 6.53 2.43
CA VAL A 10 0.80 6.57 1.10
C VAL A 10 2.01 5.66 1.08
N TYR A 11 1.94 4.62 0.25
CA TYR A 11 3.04 3.73 -0.07
C TYR A 11 3.81 4.30 -1.28
N ASP A 12 5.11 4.48 -1.11
CA ASP A 12 6.00 5.03 -2.13
C ASP A 12 7.04 3.98 -2.52
N ASP A 13 6.89 3.43 -3.72
CA ASP A 13 7.75 2.39 -4.28
C ASP A 13 9.22 2.83 -4.40
N ALA A 14 9.47 4.12 -4.63
CA ALA A 14 10.83 4.65 -4.70
C ALA A 14 11.49 4.76 -3.32
N LYS A 15 10.71 4.98 -2.25
CA LYS A 15 11.21 5.03 -0.87
C LYS A 15 11.37 3.66 -0.24
N GLU A 16 10.42 2.76 -0.46
CA GLU A 16 10.46 1.42 0.12
C GLU A 16 11.40 0.49 -0.64
N GLY A 17 11.73 0.81 -1.90
CA GLY A 17 12.62 -0.02 -2.74
C GLY A 17 11.95 -1.30 -3.24
N THR A 18 10.71 -1.56 -2.83
CA THR A 18 9.85 -2.64 -3.32
C THR A 18 8.65 -2.00 -4.01
N LYS A 19 8.26 -2.54 -5.17
CA LYS A 19 7.04 -2.10 -5.82
C LYS A 19 5.85 -2.59 -5.02
N PHE A 20 4.84 -1.75 -4.84
CA PHE A 20 3.60 -2.16 -4.20
C PHE A 20 3.01 -3.41 -4.85
N GLU A 21 3.06 -3.53 -6.17
CA GLU A 21 2.59 -4.69 -6.93
C GLU A 21 3.32 -5.98 -6.54
N ASP A 22 4.60 -5.89 -6.14
CA ASP A 22 5.45 -7.01 -5.71
C ASP A 22 5.19 -7.43 -4.25
N LEU A 23 4.44 -6.63 -3.48
CA LEU A 23 4.09 -6.98 -2.11
C LEU A 23 3.26 -8.28 -2.08
N PRO A 24 3.44 -9.13 -1.05
CA PRO A 24 2.65 -10.34 -0.86
C PRO A 24 1.14 -10.06 -0.83
N ASP A 25 0.32 -11.05 -1.21
CA ASP A 25 -1.14 -10.93 -1.15
C ASP A 25 -1.67 -10.75 0.28
N ASP A 26 -0.97 -11.27 1.29
CA ASP A 26 -1.32 -11.05 2.70
C ASP A 26 -0.85 -9.69 3.24
N TRP A 27 -0.14 -8.90 2.43
CA TRP A 27 0.30 -7.58 2.85
C TRP A 27 -0.90 -6.69 3.17
N LYS A 28 -0.82 -6.03 4.33
CA LYS A 28 -1.84 -5.15 4.85
C LYS A 28 -1.24 -3.79 5.16
N CYS A 29 -2.09 -2.77 5.09
CA CYS A 29 -1.70 -1.42 5.45
C CYS A 29 -1.11 -1.40 6.86
N PRO A 30 0.12 -0.91 7.06
CA PRO A 30 0.75 -0.89 8.39
C PRO A 30 0.04 0.04 9.39
N VAL A 31 -0.85 0.91 8.91
CA VAL A 31 -1.57 1.89 9.74
C VAL A 31 -2.95 1.37 10.17
N CYS A 32 -3.74 0.82 9.24
CA CYS A 32 -5.13 0.45 9.49
C CYS A 32 -5.44 -1.03 9.24
N ASN A 33 -4.43 -1.82 8.86
CA ASN A 33 -4.56 -3.23 8.55
C ASN A 33 -5.51 -3.56 7.37
N ALA A 34 -5.88 -2.56 6.57
CA ALA A 34 -6.66 -2.75 5.36
C ALA A 34 -5.90 -3.60 4.33
N PRO A 35 -6.58 -4.43 3.53
CA PRO A 35 -5.93 -5.25 2.52
C PRO A 35 -5.28 -4.39 1.43
N LYS A 36 -4.31 -4.96 0.73
CA LYS A 36 -3.65 -4.36 -0.44
C LYS A 36 -4.64 -3.82 -1.48
N GLU A 37 -5.78 -4.50 -1.65
CA GLU A 37 -6.89 -4.11 -2.53
C GLU A 37 -7.52 -2.75 -2.19
N ALA A 38 -7.41 -2.30 -0.93
CA ALA A 38 -7.92 -1.00 -0.50
C ALA A 38 -7.03 0.18 -0.93
N PHE A 39 -5.92 -0.09 -1.62
CA PHE A 39 -5.02 0.93 -2.15
C PHE A 39 -5.36 1.25 -3.59
N VAL A 40 -5.33 2.55 -3.90
CA VAL A 40 -5.49 3.08 -5.25
C VAL A 40 -4.16 3.64 -5.75
N LYS A 41 -3.88 3.41 -7.04
CA LYS A 41 -2.73 3.99 -7.71
C LYS A 41 -2.94 5.50 -7.86
N MET A 42 -1.93 6.27 -7.47
CA MET A 42 -1.83 7.70 -7.74
C MET A 42 -0.93 7.97 -8.95
#